data_AF-A0A1R1BBT2-F1
#
_entry.id   AF-A0A1R1BBT2-F1
#
_cell.length_a   1.000
_cell.length_b   1.000
_cell.length_c   1.000
_cell.angle_alpha   90.00
_cell.angle_beta   90.00
_cell.angle_gamma   90.00
#
_symmetry.space_group_name_H-M   'P 1'
#
loop_
_entity.id
_entity.type
_entity.pdbx_description
1 polymer ?
#
loop_
_entity_poly.entity_id
_entity_poly.type
_entity_poly.pdbx_seq_one_letter_code
_entity_poly.pdbx_strand_id
1 'polypeptide(L)'
;MELPSCEEVKKNHVLVFVNGKYLHVEDSGGVPFIENGLTMVPLRAIADAFGFEVGWEQSQEKITLTPNSKSIIMHIGKPDIFLLINTWILQTK
;
A
#
# COMPACT_ATOMS: atom_id res chain seq x y z
N MET A 1 23.19 2.03 3.50
CA MET A 1 22.10 3.03 3.45
C MET A 1 22.30 3.79 2.15
N GLU A 2 21.45 3.53 1.16
CA GLU A 2 21.50 4.25 -0.12
C GLU A 2 20.58 5.47 0.01
N LEU A 3 21.13 6.65 -0.28
CA LEU A 3 20.40 7.91 -0.23
C LEU A 3 19.77 8.18 -1.61
N PRO A 4 18.54 8.73 -1.66
CA PRO A 4 17.93 9.12 -2.92
C PRO A 4 18.73 10.25 -3.58
N SER A 5 18.72 10.28 -4.91
CA SER A 5 19.44 11.31 -5.65
C SER A 5 18.79 12.69 -5.46
N CYS A 6 19.57 13.77 -5.57
CA CYS A 6 19.00 15.13 -5.48
C CYS A 6 17.93 15.41 -6.55
N GLU A 7 17.97 14.74 -7.70
CA GLU A 7 16.93 14.86 -8.72
C GLU A 7 15.63 14.20 -8.28
N GLU A 8 15.73 13.01 -7.70
CA GLU A 8 14.60 12.29 -7.12
C GLU A 8 13.97 13.08 -5.96
N VAL A 9 14.78 13.71 -5.10
CA VAL A 9 14.29 14.58 -4.01
C VAL A 9 13.56 15.80 -4.55
N LYS A 10 14.01 16.38 -5.67
CA LYS A 10 13.31 17.52 -6.30
C LYS A 10 11.98 17.10 -6.92
N LYS A 11 11.91 15.90 -7.48
CA LYS A 11 10.71 15.36 -8.11
C LYS A 11 9.68 14.88 -7.08
N ASN A 12 10.14 14.21 -6.05
CA ASN A 12 9.32 13.70 -4.95
C ASN A 12 9.43 14.67 -3.77
N HIS A 13 8.47 15.61 -3.70
CA HIS A 13 8.40 16.57 -2.59
C HIS A 13 8.29 15.91 -1.21
N VAL A 14 7.92 14.63 -1.17
CA VAL A 14 7.84 13.81 0.03
C VAL A 14 8.65 12.53 -0.18
N LEU A 15 9.64 12.33 0.68
CA LEU A 15 10.46 11.11 0.73
C LEU A 15 9.84 10.10 1.69
N VAL A 16 9.90 8.81 1.33
CA VAL A 16 9.36 7.72 2.14
C VAL A 16 10.51 6.81 2.58
N PHE A 17 10.62 6.57 3.89
CA PHE A 17 11.67 5.74 4.48
C PHE A 17 11.03 4.62 5.32
N VAL A 18 11.29 3.36 4.95
CA VAL A 18 10.71 2.18 5.58
C VAL A 18 11.81 1.13 5.78
N ASN A 19 11.86 0.51 6.96
CA ASN A 19 12.78 -0.59 7.27
C ASN A 19 14.27 -0.30 6.95
N GLY A 20 14.73 0.95 7.12
CA GLY A 20 16.12 1.32 6.88
C GLY A 20 16.45 1.69 5.43
N LYS A 21 15.46 1.71 4.53
CA LYS A 21 15.62 1.98 3.09
C LYS A 21 14.69 3.12 2.63
N TYR A 22 15.20 3.99 1.77
CA TYR A 22 14.35 4.95 1.04
C TYR A 22 13.60 4.22 -0.08
N LEU A 23 12.29 4.43 -0.16
CA LEU A 23 11.46 3.82 -1.19
C LEU A 23 11.48 4.66 -2.46
N HIS A 24 11.83 4.02 -3.58
CA HIS A 24 11.69 4.59 -4.91
C HIS A 24 10.24 4.39 -5.37
N VAL A 25 9.40 5.34 -4.98
CA VAL A 25 7.93 5.29 -5.15
C VAL A 25 7.46 5.46 -6.60
N GLU A 26 8.31 5.94 -7.50
CA GLU A 26 7.97 6.22 -8.90
C GLU A 26 7.50 4.99 -9.67
N ASP A 27 8.08 3.83 -9.36
CA ASP A 27 7.74 2.55 -10.00
C ASP A 27 6.42 1.96 -9.48
N SER A 28 5.86 2.52 -8.40
CA SER A 28 4.68 2.01 -7.72
C SER A 28 3.35 2.58 -8.23
N GLY A 29 3.37 3.29 -9.37
CA GLY A 29 2.18 3.81 -10.03
C GLY A 29 1.68 5.17 -9.51
N GLY A 30 2.51 5.90 -8.77
CA GLY A 30 2.22 7.26 -8.30
C GLY A 30 3.35 7.83 -7.46
N VAL A 31 3.33 9.14 -7.24
CA VAL A 31 4.25 9.83 -6.32
C VAL A 31 3.50 10.23 -5.06
N PRO A 32 4.14 10.24 -3.87
CA PRO A 32 3.52 10.78 -2.67
C PRO A 32 3.21 12.27 -2.80
N PHE A 33 2.07 12.68 -2.27
CA PHE A 33 1.62 14.08 -2.31
C PHE A 33 0.82 14.42 -1.06
N ILE A 34 0.58 15.70 -0.81
CA ILE A 34 -0.24 16.16 0.31
C ILE A 34 -1.58 16.62 -0.25
N GLU A 35 -2.66 16.08 0.30
CA GLU A 35 -4.03 16.46 -0.01
C GLU A 35 -4.83 16.60 1.28
N ASN A 36 -5.54 17.71 1.45
CA ASN A 36 -6.34 18.00 2.64
C ASN A 36 -5.58 17.88 3.98
N GLY A 37 -4.28 18.20 3.98
CA GLY A 37 -3.42 18.08 5.16
C GLY A 37 -2.98 16.65 5.49
N LEU A 38 -3.34 15.66 4.66
CA LEU A 38 -2.90 14.28 4.75
C LEU A 38 -1.86 13.98 3.67
N THR A 39 -0.83 13.24 4.04
CA THR A 39 0.15 12.74 3.07
C THR A 39 -0.37 11.45 2.46
N MET A 40 -0.70 11.49 1.18
CA MET A 40 -1.08 10.35 0.37
C MET A 40 0.18 9.65 -0.13
N VAL A 41 0.28 8.35 0.12
CA VAL A 41 1.42 7.52 -0.27
C VAL A 41 0.92 6.34 -1.11
N PRO A 42 1.58 5.98 -2.22
CA PRO A 42 1.18 4.82 -3.02
C PRO A 42 1.12 3.55 -2.17
N LEU A 43 -0.05 2.92 -2.11
CA LEU A 43 -0.28 1.71 -1.32
C LEU A 43 0.69 0.57 -1.70
N ARG A 44 0.94 0.39 -3.01
CA ARG A 44 1.83 -0.65 -3.53
C ARG A 44 3.26 -0.48 -3.04
N ALA A 45 3.78 0.74 -3.03
CA ALA A 45 5.13 1.02 -2.52
C ALA A 45 5.29 0.54 -1.06
N ILE A 46 4.27 0.82 -0.24
CA ILE A 46 4.24 0.39 1.16
C ILE A 46 4.11 -1.13 1.26
N ALA A 47 3.19 -1.74 0.51
CA ALA A 47 3.00 -3.18 0.52
C ALA A 47 4.27 -3.94 0.13
N ASP A 48 4.95 -3.51 -0.93
CA ASP A 48 6.20 -4.11 -1.40
C ASP A 48 7.32 -3.99 -0.35
N ALA A 49 7.42 -2.82 0.32
CA ALA A 49 8.39 -2.59 1.39
C ALA A 49 8.19 -3.50 2.62
N PHE A 50 6.96 -3.95 2.85
CA PHE A 50 6.61 -4.91 3.89
C PHE A 50 6.55 -6.36 3.39
N GLY A 51 6.77 -6.61 2.09
CA GLY A 51 6.72 -7.94 1.48
C GLY A 51 5.31 -8.51 1.36
N PHE A 52 4.29 -7.66 1.25
CA PHE A 52 2.91 -8.07 1.10
C PHE A 52 2.54 -8.20 -0.37
N GLU A 53 1.85 -9.27 -0.74
CA GLU A 53 1.29 -9.39 -2.08
C GLU A 53 0.04 -8.51 -2.22
N VAL A 54 -0.03 -7.74 -3.32
CA VAL A 54 -1.18 -6.88 -3.64
C VAL A 54 -1.97 -7.46 -4.80
N GLY A 55 -3.20 -7.90 -4.51
CA GLY A 55 -4.20 -8.29 -5.50
C GLY A 55 -5.16 -7.15 -5.79
N TRP A 56 -5.53 -6.99 -7.07
CA TRP A 56 -6.57 -6.06 -7.52
C TRP A 56 -7.64 -6.82 -8.30
N GLU A 57 -8.90 -6.65 -7.90
CA GLU A 57 -10.06 -7.19 -8.61
C GLU A 57 -10.94 -6.02 -9.10
N GLN A 58 -10.82 -5.71 -10.39
CA GLN A 58 -11.43 -4.54 -11.00
C GLN A 58 -12.97 -4.55 -10.92
N SER A 59 -13.60 -5.71 -11.11
CA SER A 59 -15.07 -5.85 -11.09
C SER A 59 -15.70 -5.50 -9.73
N GLN A 60 -14.95 -5.66 -8.65
CA GLN A 60 -15.42 -5.41 -7.28
C GLN A 60 -14.77 -4.19 -6.63
N GLU A 61 -13.94 -3.48 -7.40
CA GLU A 61 -13.03 -2.43 -6.92
C GLU A 61 -12.32 -2.82 -5.61
N LYS A 62 -11.86 -4.07 -5.56
CA LYS A 62 -11.38 -4.73 -4.35
C LYS A 62 -9.87 -4.87 -4.37
N ILE A 63 -9.24 -4.39 -3.31
CA ILE A 63 -7.81 -4.54 -3.04
C ILE A 63 -7.65 -5.61 -1.98
N THR A 64 -6.81 -6.60 -2.24
CA THR A 64 -6.44 -7.63 -1.27
C THR A 64 -4.94 -7.51 -0.98
N LEU A 65 -4.57 -7.34 0.29
CA LEU A 65 -3.18 -7.41 0.75
C LEU A 65 -3.00 -8.73 1.50
N THR A 66 -1.96 -9.49 1.19
CA THR A 66 -1.71 -10.79 1.84
C THR A 66 -0.39 -10.78 2.62
N PRO A 67 -0.39 -10.28 3.87
CA PRO A 67 0.74 -10.44 4.79
C PRO A 67 0.78 -11.86 5.39
N ASN A 68 1.76 -12.67 4.99
CA ASN A 68 2.00 -14.04 5.48
C ASN A 68 0.78 -14.97 5.34
N SER A 69 -0.07 -15.08 6.37
CA SER A 69 -1.26 -15.94 6.42
C SER A 69 -2.55 -15.17 6.76
N LYS A 70 -2.51 -13.84 6.67
CA LYS A 70 -3.65 -12.96 6.85
C LYS A 70 -3.99 -12.31 5.52
N SER A 71 -5.26 -11.98 5.31
CA SER A 71 -5.72 -11.20 4.16
C SER A 71 -6.42 -9.95 4.65
N ILE A 72 -5.99 -8.80 4.15
CA ILE A 72 -6.62 -7.50 4.39
C ILE A 72 -7.36 -7.15 3.09
N ILE A 73 -8.67 -6.98 3.17
CA ILE A 73 -9.51 -6.61 2.04
C ILE A 73 -10.01 -5.18 2.23
N MET A 74 -9.86 -4.37 1.19
CA MET A 74 -10.32 -3.00 1.12
C MET A 74 -11.11 -2.80 -0.17
N HIS A 75 -12.07 -1.90 -0.16
CA HIS A 75 -12.82 -1.49 -1.36
C HIS A 75 -12.62 0.00 -1.60
N ILE A 76 -12.49 0.39 -2.87
CA ILE A 76 -12.39 1.82 -3.23
C ILE A 76 -13.66 2.55 -2.75
N GLY A 77 -13.46 3.73 -2.15
CA GLY A 77 -14.54 4.60 -1.68
C GLY A 77 -15.27 4.09 -0.43
N LYS A 78 -14.87 2.95 0.14
CA LYS A 78 -15.46 2.43 1.39
C LYS A 78 -14.47 2.55 2.54
N PRO A 79 -14.91 3.01 3.73
CA PRO A 79 -14.06 3.09 4.90
C PRO A 79 -13.79 1.71 5.54
N ASP A 80 -14.54 0.68 5.13
CA ASP A 80 -14.47 -0.66 5.73
C ASP A 80 -13.19 -1.41 5.32
N ILE A 81 -12.51 -1.98 6.31
CA ILE A 81 -11.34 -2.85 6.13
C ILE A 81 -11.66 -4.20 6.76
N PHE A 82 -11.58 -5.28 5.98
CA PHE A 82 -11.81 -6.65 6.47
C PHE A 82 -10.48 -7.36 6.70
N LEU A 83 -10.25 -7.86 7.91
CA LEU A 83 -9.09 -8.70 8.23
C LEU A 83 -9.54 -10.16 8.33
N LEU A 84 -8.99 -11.02 7.47
CA LEU A 84 -9.22 -12.45 7.47
C LEU A 84 -7.98 -13.16 8.02
N ILE A 85 -8.19 -13.96 9.06
CA ILE A 85 -7.22 -14.93 9.59
C ILE A 85 -7.70 -16.31 9.16
N ASN A 86 -6.93 -16.98 8.28
CA ASN A 86 -7.01 -18.42 7.97
C ASN A 86 -8.38 -19.11 8.22
N THR A 87 -9.14 -19.22 7.13
CA THR A 87 -10.45 -19.86 6.92
C THR A 87 -10.81 -21.05 7.82
N TRP A 88 -11.79 -20.82 8.70
CA TRP A 88 -13.07 -21.53 8.67
C TRP A 88 -14.18 -20.50 8.83
N ILE A 89 -14.69 -20.01 7.71
CA ILE A 89 -15.89 -19.17 7.72
C ILE A 89 -17.08 -20.14 7.85
N LEU A 90 -17.55 -20.36 9.09
CA LEU A 90 -18.95 -20.77 9.28
C LEU A 90 -19.79 -19.52 9.00
N GLN A 91 -20.30 -19.42 7.77
CA GLN A 91 -21.45 -18.56 7.51
C GLN A 91 -22.61 -19.15 8.31
N THR A 92 -23.01 -18.50 9.41
CA THR A 92 -24.30 -18.81 10.04
C THR A 92 -25.38 -18.06 9.27
N LYS A 93 -26.27 -18.84 8.65
CA LYS A 93 -27.50 -18.40 7.99
C LYS A 93 -28.43 -17.67 8.95
#